data_AF-A0A9E5G8U1-F1
#
_entry.id   AF-A0A9E5G8U1-F1
#
_cell.length_a   1.000
_cell.length_b   1.000
_cell.length_c   1.000
_cell.angle_alpha   90.00
_cell.angle_beta   90.00
_cell.angle_gamma   90.00
#
_symmetry.space_group_name_H-M   'P 1'
#
loop_
_entity.id
_entity.type
_entity.pdbx_description
1 polymer ?
#
loop_
_entity_poly.entity_id
_entity_poly.type
_entity_poly.pdbx_seq_one_letter_code
_entity_poly.pdbx_strand_id
1 'polypeptide(L)'
;LGPVLRIDIKTGKALLGGPDGTGWLSGSSIKPLVVRYVAEIARQVSIPIIGLGGVMKAEDAVEMMMAGAQMVGMCTAALIKGVKHVGRISEATDRLIQDLGYASYEDICGLALSSLQNEQKEQMFAFHFDENLCTTCNRCVRLCPYESRSLKDKTMYVDMNTCRQCGLCFAVCPTGALKGVF
;
A
#
# COMPACT_ATOMS: atom_id res chain seq x y z
N LEU A 1 -11.38 -0.12 -11.81
CA LEU A 1 -12.11 0.77 -10.88
C LEU A 1 -12.59 2.01 -11.63
N GLY A 2 -13.83 2.46 -11.45
CA GLY A 2 -14.34 3.60 -12.22
C GLY A 2 -15.86 3.75 -12.12
N PRO A 3 -16.45 4.62 -12.95
CA PRO A 3 -15.82 5.32 -14.08
C PRO A 3 -14.82 6.41 -13.66
N VAL A 4 -13.84 6.73 -14.52
CA VAL A 4 -12.89 7.84 -14.35
C VAL A 4 -12.86 8.74 -15.59
N LEU A 5 -12.44 9.99 -15.41
CA LEU A 5 -12.34 10.99 -16.47
C LEU A 5 -10.90 11.54 -16.55
N ARG A 6 -10.42 11.77 -17.77
CA ARG A 6 -9.17 12.48 -18.04
C ARG A 6 -9.45 13.52 -19.13
N ILE A 7 -9.13 14.78 -18.84
CA ILE A 7 -9.33 15.90 -19.75
C ILE A 7 -7.96 16.36 -20.28
N ASP A 8 -7.86 16.57 -21.58
CA ASP A 8 -6.74 17.29 -22.18
C ASP A 8 -6.88 18.79 -21.88
N ILE A 9 -5.96 19.33 -21.09
CA ILE A 9 -5.98 20.73 -20.65
C ILE A 9 -5.78 21.73 -21.80
N LYS A 10 -5.27 21.30 -22.96
CA LYS A 10 -5.09 22.18 -24.12
C LYS A 10 -6.38 22.32 -24.93
N THR A 11 -7.22 21.29 -24.93
CA THR A 11 -8.41 21.22 -25.80
C THR A 11 -9.73 21.20 -25.05
N GLY A 12 -9.71 20.95 -23.74
CA GLY A 12 -10.90 20.77 -22.90
C GLY A 12 -11.68 19.48 -23.18
N LYS A 13 -11.14 18.58 -24.02
CA LYS A 13 -11.82 17.35 -24.45
C LYS A 13 -11.41 16.15 -23.60
N ALA A 14 -12.29 15.16 -23.52
CA ALA A 14 -12.00 13.89 -22.88
C ALA A 14 -10.92 13.10 -23.64
N LEU A 15 -10.01 12.47 -22.90
CA LEU A 15 -8.95 11.61 -23.43
C LEU A 15 -9.34 10.14 -23.53
N LEU A 16 -10.45 9.75 -22.89
CA LEU A 16 -10.91 8.36 -22.84
C LEU A 16 -12.08 8.18 -23.82
N GLY A 17 -12.20 6.98 -24.39
CA GLY A 17 -13.12 6.69 -25.49
C GLY A 17 -14.49 6.17 -25.09
N GLY A 18 -14.87 6.22 -23.80
CA GLY A 18 -16.22 5.83 -23.38
C GLY A 18 -17.31 6.74 -23.96
N PRO A 19 -18.59 6.30 -23.99
CA PRO A 19 -19.69 7.06 -24.60
C PRO A 19 -19.88 8.49 -24.07
N ASP A 20 -19.53 8.71 -22.80
CA ASP A 20 -19.56 10.01 -22.09
C ASP A 20 -18.14 10.58 -21.85
N GLY A 21 -17.13 10.06 -22.54
CA GLY A 21 -15.73 10.44 -22.35
C GLY A 21 -15.05 9.83 -21.11
N THR A 22 -15.71 8.88 -20.44
CA THR A 22 -15.13 8.18 -19.28
C THR A 22 -14.40 6.89 -19.66
N GLY A 23 -13.75 6.27 -18.69
CA GLY A 23 -13.13 4.95 -18.81
C GLY A 23 -12.88 4.31 -17.45
N TRP A 24 -11.92 3.37 -17.39
CA TRP A 24 -11.64 2.59 -16.18
C TRP A 24 -10.18 2.74 -15.74
N LEU A 25 -9.99 2.98 -14.44
CA LEU A 25 -8.69 2.98 -13.80
C LEU A 25 -8.22 1.55 -13.54
N SER A 26 -6.98 1.26 -13.91
CA SER A 26 -6.27 0.00 -13.68
C SER A 26 -4.82 0.29 -13.29
N GLY A 27 -3.98 -0.75 -13.19
CA GLY A 27 -2.58 -0.60 -12.81
C GLY A 27 -2.38 -0.23 -11.34
N SER A 28 -1.14 0.13 -10.99
CA SER A 28 -0.72 0.38 -9.60
C SER A 28 -1.62 1.37 -8.83
N SER A 29 -2.25 2.30 -9.55
CA SER A 29 -3.16 3.30 -8.98
C SER A 29 -4.35 2.71 -8.22
N ILE A 30 -4.81 1.51 -8.56
CA ILE A 30 -5.94 0.86 -7.86
C ILE A 30 -5.50 -0.09 -6.73
N LYS A 31 -4.21 -0.41 -6.64
CA LYS A 31 -3.70 -1.45 -5.73
C LYS A 31 -4.11 -1.25 -4.27
N PRO A 32 -3.96 -0.05 -3.66
CA PRO A 32 -4.28 0.11 -2.23
C PRO A 32 -5.75 -0.18 -1.91
N LEU A 33 -6.66 0.13 -2.84
CA LEU A 33 -8.08 -0.16 -2.69
C LEU A 33 -8.37 -1.66 -2.86
N VAL A 34 -7.71 -2.31 -3.82
CA VAL A 34 -7.86 -3.75 -4.08
C VAL A 34 -7.34 -4.58 -2.92
N VAL A 35 -6.16 -4.26 -2.37
CA VAL A 35 -5.58 -4.92 -1.19
C VAL A 35 -6.54 -4.84 0.00
N ARG A 36 -7.17 -3.66 0.23
CA ARG A 36 -8.20 -3.49 1.25
C ARG A 36 -9.40 -4.43 1.04
N TYR A 37 -9.93 -4.51 -0.18
CA TYR A 37 -11.07 -5.38 -0.49
C TYR A 37 -10.72 -6.86 -0.37
N VAL A 38 -9.53 -7.27 -0.81
CA VAL A 38 -9.06 -8.65 -0.65
C VAL A 38 -9.00 -9.03 0.82
N ALA A 39 -8.43 -8.17 1.67
CA ALA A 39 -8.41 -8.40 3.12
C ALA A 39 -9.80 -8.45 3.75
N GLU A 40 -10.71 -7.59 3.31
CA GLU A 40 -12.09 -7.57 3.79
C GLU A 40 -12.86 -8.86 3.41
N ILE A 41 -12.67 -9.34 2.18
CA ILE A 41 -13.29 -10.57 1.67
C ILE A 41 -12.68 -11.80 2.35
N ALA A 42 -11.35 -11.86 2.46
CA ALA A 42 -10.63 -12.99 3.08
C ALA A 42 -11.03 -13.23 4.54
N ARG A 43 -11.55 -12.21 5.24
CA ARG A 43 -12.10 -12.35 6.59
C ARG A 43 -13.49 -12.97 6.65
N GLN A 44 -14.23 -12.94 5.53
CA GLN A 44 -15.65 -13.32 5.49
C GLN A 44 -15.87 -14.65 4.80
N VAL A 45 -14.89 -15.15 4.04
CA VAL A 45 -15.02 -16.37 3.24
C VAL A 45 -13.85 -17.30 3.46
N SER A 46 -14.11 -18.61 3.36
CA SER A 46 -13.10 -19.66 3.41
C SER A 46 -12.69 -20.19 2.04
N ILE A 47 -13.35 -19.73 0.98
CA ILE A 47 -13.02 -20.12 -0.40
C ILE A 47 -11.72 -19.44 -0.86
N PRO A 48 -10.90 -20.09 -1.72
CA PRO A 48 -9.69 -19.46 -2.26
C PRO A 48 -9.99 -18.18 -3.05
N ILE A 49 -9.16 -17.15 -2.84
CA ILE A 49 -9.27 -15.83 -3.44
C ILE A 49 -8.14 -15.62 -4.46
N ILE A 50 -8.53 -15.17 -5.65
CA ILE A 50 -7.60 -14.65 -6.65
C ILE A 50 -7.57 -13.12 -6.52
N GLY A 51 -6.48 -12.58 -5.97
CA GLY A 51 -6.26 -11.14 -5.84
C GLY A 51 -5.80 -10.55 -7.18
N LEU A 52 -6.62 -9.68 -7.78
CA LEU A 52 -6.30 -9.00 -9.03
C LEU A 52 -6.56 -7.51 -8.91
N GLY A 53 -5.55 -6.71 -9.25
CA GLY A 53 -5.72 -5.28 -9.43
C GLY A 53 -4.52 -4.49 -8.92
N GLY A 54 -3.74 -3.96 -9.87
CA GLY A 54 -2.61 -3.08 -9.58
C GLY A 54 -1.31 -3.76 -9.18
N VAL A 55 -1.20 -5.07 -9.36
CA VAL A 55 0.06 -5.81 -9.21
C VAL A 55 0.95 -5.57 -10.43
N MET A 56 2.11 -4.94 -10.19
CA MET A 56 3.08 -4.57 -11.21
C MET A 56 4.49 -5.12 -10.96
N LYS A 57 4.76 -5.63 -9.75
CA LYS A 57 6.05 -6.20 -9.32
C LYS A 57 5.86 -7.23 -8.19
N ALA A 58 6.94 -7.91 -7.80
CA ALA A 58 6.92 -9.01 -6.82
C ALA A 58 6.38 -8.58 -5.45
N GLU A 59 6.77 -7.40 -4.97
CA GLU A 59 6.32 -6.87 -3.69
C GLU A 59 4.81 -6.60 -3.68
N ASP A 60 4.23 -6.24 -4.83
CA ASP A 60 2.78 -6.07 -4.94
C ASP A 60 2.04 -7.42 -4.86
N ALA A 61 2.66 -8.49 -5.37
CA ALA A 61 2.10 -9.84 -5.30
C ALA A 61 2.16 -10.37 -3.86
N VAL A 62 3.31 -10.21 -3.19
CA VAL A 62 3.46 -10.55 -1.76
C VAL A 62 2.47 -9.78 -0.90
N GLU A 63 2.29 -8.47 -1.13
CA GLU A 63 1.31 -7.65 -0.41
C GLU A 63 -0.12 -8.18 -0.61
N MET A 64 -0.48 -8.60 -1.83
CA MET A 64 -1.78 -9.19 -2.12
C MET A 64 -1.97 -10.54 -1.42
N MET A 65 -0.91 -11.36 -1.34
CA MET A 65 -0.93 -12.64 -0.63
C MET A 65 -1.07 -12.43 0.88
N MET A 66 -0.29 -11.52 1.46
CA MET A 66 -0.39 -11.13 2.88
C MET A 66 -1.79 -10.62 3.25
N ALA A 67 -2.48 -9.97 2.30
CA ALA A 67 -3.86 -9.54 2.47
C ALA A 67 -4.88 -10.70 2.40
N GLY A 68 -4.51 -11.90 1.97
CA GLY A 68 -5.37 -13.08 2.00
C GLY A 68 -5.63 -13.74 0.65
N ALA A 69 -5.00 -13.29 -0.44
CA ALA A 69 -5.11 -13.97 -1.73
C ALA A 69 -4.17 -15.18 -1.82
N GLN A 70 -4.68 -16.33 -2.28
CA GLN A 70 -3.87 -17.52 -2.57
C GLN A 70 -3.29 -17.52 -3.98
N MET A 71 -3.87 -16.72 -4.88
CA MET A 71 -3.37 -16.53 -6.24
C MET A 71 -3.42 -15.05 -6.62
N VAL A 72 -2.54 -14.64 -7.52
CA VAL A 72 -2.42 -13.23 -7.91
C VAL A 72 -2.54 -13.08 -9.43
N GLY A 73 -3.49 -12.26 -9.87
CA GLY A 73 -3.69 -11.93 -11.27
C GLY A 73 -2.99 -10.63 -11.69
N MET A 74 -2.59 -10.56 -12.96
CA MET A 74 -1.95 -9.37 -13.54
C MET A 74 -2.51 -9.07 -14.93
N CYS A 75 -3.11 -7.87 -15.09
CA CYS A 75 -3.61 -7.40 -16.39
C CYS A 75 -2.72 -6.29 -16.95
N THR A 76 -2.65 -5.15 -16.28
CA THR A 76 -1.88 -3.98 -16.77
C THR A 76 -0.42 -4.31 -17.02
N ALA A 77 0.25 -5.02 -16.11
CA ALA A 77 1.65 -5.44 -16.29
C ALA A 77 1.83 -6.29 -17.57
N ALA A 78 0.92 -7.22 -17.85
CA ALA A 78 0.97 -8.04 -19.07
C ALA A 78 0.77 -7.19 -20.34
N LEU A 79 -0.16 -6.23 -20.32
CA LEU A 79 -0.43 -5.36 -21.46
C LEU A 79 0.74 -4.41 -21.78
N ILE A 80 1.36 -3.81 -20.76
CA ILE A 80 2.39 -2.78 -20.97
C ILE A 80 3.83 -3.31 -20.98
N LYS A 81 4.08 -4.51 -20.46
CA LYS A 81 5.42 -5.13 -20.38
C LYS A 81 5.50 -6.53 -21.03
N GLY A 82 4.38 -7.10 -21.47
CA GLY A 82 4.29 -8.42 -22.10
C GLY A 82 4.21 -9.58 -21.10
N VAL A 83 3.67 -10.72 -21.56
CA VAL A 83 3.45 -11.92 -20.71
C VAL A 83 4.75 -12.47 -20.13
N LYS A 84 5.88 -12.39 -20.85
CA LYS A 84 7.19 -12.79 -20.32
C LYS A 84 7.58 -12.01 -19.06
N HIS A 85 7.11 -10.78 -18.91
CA HIS A 85 7.36 -10.00 -17.69
C HIS A 85 6.58 -10.55 -16.49
N VAL A 86 5.36 -11.04 -16.70
CA VAL A 86 4.56 -11.69 -15.65
C VAL A 86 5.28 -12.92 -15.11
N GLY A 87 5.88 -13.75 -15.98
CA GLY A 87 6.70 -14.89 -15.56
C GLY A 87 7.87 -14.50 -14.66
N ARG A 88 8.59 -13.41 -15.01
CA ARG A 88 9.68 -12.88 -14.17
C ARG A 88 9.18 -12.37 -12.82
N ILE A 89 7.99 -11.77 -12.76
CA ILE A 89 7.39 -11.34 -11.49
C ILE A 89 7.10 -12.57 -10.62
N SER A 90 6.59 -13.66 -11.19
CA SER A 90 6.37 -14.92 -10.47
C SER A 90 7.66 -15.44 -9.83
N GLU A 91 8.72 -15.61 -10.63
CA GLU A 91 10.03 -16.07 -10.14
C GLU A 91 10.66 -15.11 -9.11
N ALA A 92 10.43 -13.80 -9.26
CA ALA A 92 10.89 -12.80 -8.29
C ALA A 92 10.06 -12.82 -6.99
N THR A 93 8.78 -13.20 -7.07
CA THR A 93 7.90 -13.35 -5.92
C THR A 93 8.35 -14.53 -5.07
N ASP A 94 8.63 -15.68 -5.69
CA ASP A 94 9.13 -16.87 -4.97
C ASP A 94 10.44 -16.58 -4.24
N ARG A 95 11.38 -15.89 -4.90
CA ARG A 95 12.63 -15.45 -4.27
C ARG A 95 12.39 -14.47 -3.14
N LEU A 96 11.51 -13.49 -3.33
CA LEU A 96 11.22 -12.49 -2.31
C LEU A 96 10.59 -13.14 -1.06
N ILE A 97 9.74 -14.14 -1.22
CA ILE A 97 9.16 -14.90 -0.10
C ILE A 97 10.27 -15.57 0.73
N GLN A 98 11.24 -16.19 0.06
CA GLN A 98 12.40 -16.80 0.70
C GLN A 98 13.32 -15.77 1.37
N ASP A 99 13.59 -14.64 0.70
CA ASP A 99 14.41 -13.54 1.23
C ASP A 99 13.79 -12.91 2.47
N LEU A 100 12.44 -12.92 2.56
CA LEU A 100 11.69 -12.49 3.74
C LEU A 100 11.66 -13.56 4.87
N GLY A 101 12.22 -14.74 4.64
CA GLY A 101 12.36 -15.81 5.64
C GLY A 101 11.20 -16.79 5.70
N TYR A 102 10.33 -16.84 4.69
CA TYR A 102 9.20 -17.78 4.63
C TYR A 102 9.54 -18.99 3.73
N ALA A 103 9.01 -20.16 4.07
CA ALA A 103 9.31 -21.39 3.34
C ALA A 103 8.47 -21.51 2.06
N SER A 104 7.23 -21.03 2.09
CA SER A 104 6.33 -21.07 0.94
C SER A 104 5.33 -19.91 0.92
N TYR A 105 4.56 -19.81 -0.17
CA TYR A 105 3.53 -18.77 -0.29
C TYR A 105 2.39 -18.99 0.70
N GLU A 106 2.12 -20.23 1.12
CA GLU A 106 1.12 -20.56 2.13
C GLU A 106 1.41 -19.88 3.47
N ASP A 107 2.69 -19.74 3.85
CA ASP A 107 3.11 -19.11 5.11
C ASP A 107 2.77 -17.62 5.16
N ILE A 108 2.66 -16.96 4.01
CA ILE A 108 2.35 -15.54 3.92
C ILE A 108 0.89 -15.26 3.59
N CYS A 109 0.13 -16.24 3.09
CA CYS A 109 -1.27 -16.07 2.72
C CYS A 109 -2.10 -15.62 3.94
N GLY A 110 -2.62 -14.40 3.90
CA GLY A 110 -3.46 -13.85 4.98
C GLY A 110 -2.69 -13.47 6.24
N LEU A 111 -1.36 -13.44 6.21
CA LEU A 111 -0.52 -13.10 7.37
C LEU A 111 -0.89 -11.75 8.00
N ALA A 112 -1.34 -10.78 7.21
CA ALA A 112 -1.76 -9.47 7.70
C ALA A 112 -3.14 -9.49 8.39
N LEU A 113 -3.99 -10.50 8.15
CA LEU A 113 -5.40 -10.48 8.60
C LEU A 113 -5.54 -10.41 10.12
N SER A 114 -4.67 -11.10 10.87
CA SER A 114 -4.66 -11.08 12.34
C SER A 114 -4.34 -9.69 12.89
N SER A 115 -3.44 -8.94 12.23
CA SER A 115 -3.12 -7.57 12.61
C SER A 115 -4.28 -6.59 12.39
N LEU A 116 -5.20 -6.91 11.47
CA LEU A 116 -6.36 -6.10 11.10
C LEU A 116 -7.62 -6.37 11.96
N GLN A 117 -7.57 -7.36 12.87
CA GLN A 117 -8.76 -7.89 13.57
C GLN A 117 -9.21 -7.10 14.82
N ASN A 118 -8.60 -5.98 15.18
CA ASN A 118 -8.89 -5.42 16.49
C ASN A 118 -10.04 -4.43 16.52
N GLU A 119 -11.24 -4.95 16.81
CA GLU A 119 -12.39 -4.18 17.32
C GLU A 119 -12.13 -3.66 18.76
N GLN A 120 -11.03 -4.05 19.40
CA GLN A 120 -10.58 -3.60 20.74
C GLN A 120 -9.12 -3.13 20.81
N LYS A 121 -8.52 -2.56 19.75
CA LYS A 121 -7.20 -1.91 19.87
C LYS A 121 -7.36 -0.45 20.30
N GLU A 122 -7.38 -0.25 21.61
CA GLU A 122 -6.76 0.91 22.25
C GLU A 122 -5.21 0.91 22.06
N GLN A 123 -4.64 0.00 21.26
CA GLN A 123 -3.29 0.17 20.73
C GLN A 123 -3.29 1.30 19.70
N MET A 124 -3.20 2.49 20.27
CA MET A 124 -2.67 3.70 19.69
C MET A 124 -1.59 3.35 18.67
N PHE A 125 -1.86 3.64 17.39
CA PHE A 125 -0.86 3.60 16.33
C PHE A 125 0.44 4.23 16.84
N ALA A 126 1.43 3.37 17.11
CA ALA A 126 2.65 3.79 17.75
C ALA A 126 3.65 4.23 16.66
N PHE A 127 4.29 5.35 16.91
CA PHE A 127 5.30 5.89 16.02
C PHE A 127 6.67 5.45 16.52
N HIS A 128 7.45 4.77 15.67
CA HIS A 128 8.86 4.59 15.93
C HIS A 128 9.63 5.75 15.30
N PHE A 129 10.45 6.40 16.11
CA PHE A 129 11.35 7.45 15.67
C PHE A 129 12.79 7.02 15.96
N ASP A 130 13.61 7.00 14.91
CA ASP A 130 15.04 6.68 14.98
C ASP A 130 15.86 7.98 14.90
N GLU A 131 16.45 8.37 16.02
CA GLU A 131 17.26 9.58 16.15
C GLU A 131 18.56 9.54 15.33
N ASN A 132 19.08 8.34 15.05
CA ASN A 132 20.32 8.15 14.29
C ASN A 132 20.08 8.38 12.80
N LEU A 133 18.89 8.06 12.32
CA LEU A 133 18.47 8.34 10.95
C LEU A 133 17.93 9.76 10.76
N CYS A 134 17.58 10.48 11.84
CA CYS A 134 16.96 11.80 11.73
C CYS A 134 17.96 12.91 11.39
N THR A 135 17.69 13.66 10.32
CA THR A 135 18.47 14.83 9.86
C THR A 135 17.91 16.17 10.32
N THR A 136 16.94 16.19 11.23
CA THR A 136 16.28 17.41 11.74
C THR A 136 15.65 18.34 10.69
N CYS A 137 15.32 17.81 9.50
CA CYS A 137 14.77 18.60 8.40
C CYS A 137 13.35 19.17 8.63
N ASN A 138 12.68 18.76 9.71
CA ASN A 138 11.34 19.21 10.12
C ASN A 138 10.21 19.03 9.08
N ARG A 139 10.37 18.14 8.08
CA ARG A 139 9.30 17.86 7.10
C ARG A 139 8.06 17.24 7.75
N CYS A 140 8.27 16.25 8.60
CA CYS A 140 7.20 15.55 9.33
C CYS A 140 6.44 16.46 10.31
N VAL A 141 7.06 17.54 10.79
CA VAL A 141 6.44 18.56 11.64
C VAL A 141 5.64 19.54 10.78
N ARG A 142 6.28 20.19 9.81
CA ARG A 142 5.67 21.25 8.97
C ARG A 142 4.49 20.78 8.12
N LEU A 143 4.46 19.50 7.76
CA LEU A 143 3.41 18.94 6.93
C LEU A 143 2.13 18.62 7.71
N CYS A 144 2.20 18.51 9.04
CA CYS A 144 1.05 18.10 9.84
C CYS A 144 0.06 19.26 10.00
N PRO A 145 -1.12 19.24 9.34
CA PRO A 145 -2.09 20.34 9.45
C PRO A 145 -2.76 20.41 10.83
N TYR A 146 -2.56 19.39 11.66
CA TYR A 146 -3.11 19.28 13.01
C TYR A 146 -2.12 19.71 14.09
N GLU A 147 -0.90 20.11 13.69
CA GLU A 147 0.19 20.51 14.60
C GLU A 147 0.52 19.47 15.69
N SER A 148 0.21 18.20 15.42
CA SER A 148 0.34 17.10 16.37
C SER A 148 1.78 16.67 16.66
N ARG A 149 2.79 17.38 16.16
CA ARG A 149 4.20 16.96 16.25
C ARG A 149 5.14 18.12 16.50
N SER A 150 6.19 17.86 17.28
CA SER A 150 7.34 18.76 17.37
C SER A 150 8.65 17.96 17.47
N LEU A 151 9.76 18.58 17.05
CA LEU A 151 11.09 17.99 17.11
C LEU A 151 12.02 18.97 17.83
N LYS A 152 12.56 18.57 18.99
CA LYS A 152 13.51 19.37 19.79
C LYS A 152 14.68 18.50 20.16
N ASP A 153 15.90 18.95 19.88
CA ASP A 153 17.15 18.24 20.23
C ASP A 153 17.13 16.75 19.82
N LYS A 154 16.74 16.50 18.56
CA LYS A 154 16.51 15.17 17.99
C LYS A 154 15.48 14.31 18.72
N THR A 155 14.72 14.83 19.67
CA THR A 155 13.60 14.12 20.31
C THR A 155 12.29 14.47 19.63
N MET A 156 11.57 13.46 19.14
CA MET A 156 10.28 13.60 18.49
C MET A 156 9.14 13.52 19.52
N TYR A 157 8.29 14.54 19.56
CA TYR A 157 7.08 14.56 20.38
C TYR A 157 5.86 14.47 19.47
N VAL A 158 4.87 13.65 19.86
CA VAL A 158 3.61 13.50 19.12
C VAL A 158 2.45 13.63 20.10
N ASP A 159 1.54 14.58 19.84
CA ASP A 159 0.27 14.68 20.54
C ASP A 159 -0.75 13.73 19.90
N MET A 160 -1.08 12.66 20.62
CA MET A 160 -1.98 11.63 20.13
C MET A 160 -3.46 12.01 20.19
N ASN A 161 -3.82 13.10 20.88
CA ASN A 161 -5.20 13.59 20.90
C ASN A 161 -5.58 14.29 19.58
N THR A 162 -4.61 14.93 18.94
CA THR A 162 -4.80 15.62 17.66
C THR A 162 -4.34 14.80 16.46
N CYS A 163 -3.48 13.79 16.66
CA CYS A 163 -2.94 12.97 15.59
C CYS A 163 -4.02 12.12 14.90
N ARG A 164 -4.20 12.30 13.58
CA ARG A 164 -5.12 11.48 12.76
C ARG A 164 -4.51 10.19 12.21
N GLN A 165 -3.27 9.87 12.58
CA GLN A 165 -2.60 8.63 12.19
C GLN A 165 -2.57 8.37 10.67
N CYS A 166 -2.59 9.45 9.86
CA CYS A 166 -2.71 9.36 8.40
C CYS A 166 -1.46 8.83 7.67
N GLY A 167 -0.36 8.56 8.39
CA GLY A 167 0.89 8.05 7.83
C GLY A 167 1.70 9.04 6.98
N LEU A 168 1.19 10.25 6.74
CA LEU A 168 1.83 11.21 5.83
C LEU A 168 3.25 11.62 6.30
N CYS A 169 3.47 11.66 7.62
CA CYS A 169 4.80 11.91 8.20
C CYS A 169 5.85 10.86 7.82
N PHE A 170 5.45 9.61 7.58
CA PHE A 170 6.32 8.53 7.09
C PHE A 170 6.63 8.73 5.61
N ALA A 171 5.59 9.01 4.82
CA ALA A 171 5.70 9.19 3.38
C ALA A 171 6.67 10.32 2.99
N VAL A 172 6.78 11.37 3.81
CA VAL A 172 7.69 12.50 3.54
C VAL A 172 9.05 12.39 4.21
N CYS A 173 9.29 11.39 5.06
CA CYS A 173 10.55 11.25 5.77
C CYS A 173 11.65 10.74 4.81
N PRO A 174 12.66 11.56 4.47
CA PRO A 174 13.62 11.19 3.44
C PRO A 174 14.60 10.09 3.87
N THR A 175 14.75 9.88 5.17
CA THR A 175 15.71 8.91 5.74
C THR A 175 15.04 7.67 6.33
N GLY A 176 13.70 7.59 6.31
CA GLY A 176 12.98 6.50 6.97
C GLY A 176 13.10 6.51 8.50
N ALA A 177 13.50 7.64 9.10
CA ALA A 177 13.59 7.82 10.55
C ALA A 177 12.24 7.72 11.28
N LEU A 178 11.12 7.75 10.55
CA LEU A 178 9.79 7.55 11.11
C LEU A 178 9.16 6.31 10.48
N LYS A 179 8.69 5.39 11.33
CA LYS A 179 8.00 4.15 10.93
C LYS A 179 6.72 3.97 11.74
N GLY A 180 5.71 3.34 11.15
CA GLY A 180 4.56 2.82 11.91
C GLY A 180 4.97 1.52 12.61
N VAL A 181 4.59 1.39 13.88
CA VAL A 181 4.71 0.13 14.64
C VAL A 181 3.31 -0.44 14.78
N PHE A 182 3.15 -1.70 14.38
CA PHE A 182 1.86 -2.41 14.32
C PHE A 182 1.86 -3.61 15.25
#